data_AF-A0A1I5XJ61-F1
#
_entry.id   AF-A0A1I5XJ61-F1
#
_cell.length_a   1.000
_cell.length_b   1.000
_cell.length_c   1.000
_cell.angle_alpha   90.00
_cell.angle_beta   90.00
_cell.angle_gamma   90.00
#
_symmetry.space_group_name_H-M   'P 1'
#
loop_
_entity.id
_entity.type
_entity.pdbx_description
1 polymer ?
#
loop_
_entity_poly.entity_id
_entity_poly.type
_entity_poly.pdbx_seq_one_letter_code
_entity_poly.pdbx_strand_id
1 'polypeptide(L)' 'MTILELRQKTGLSQGQFAKRFHLNVRTVQTWEQGTRKTPDYVIWLIARVIELEEMLNA' A
#
# COMPACT_ATOMS: atom_id res chain seq x y z
N MET A 1 -8.43 -1.16 -7.48
CA MET A 1 -7.64 -0.75 -6.32
C MET A 1 -6.21 -1.22 -6.49
N THR A 2 -5.27 -0.29 -6.52
CA THR A 2 -3.84 -0.48 -6.76
C THR A 2 -3.05 -0.06 -5.53
N ILE A 3 -1.75 -0.38 -5.50
CA ILE A 3 -0.85 0.10 -4.45
C ILE A 3 -0.78 1.64 -4.44
N LEU A 4 -0.85 2.28 -5.61
CA LEU A 4 -0.86 3.74 -5.73
C LEU A 4 -2.08 4.35 -5.03
N GLU A 5 -3.27 3.83 -5.32
CA GLU A 5 -4.52 4.31 -4.73
C GLU A 5 -4.53 4.10 -3.21
N LEU A 6 -4.10 2.93 -2.74
CA LEU A 6 -3.98 2.63 -1.31
C LEU A 6 -2.99 3.56 -0.61
N ARG A 7 -1.83 3.83 -1.21
CA ARG A 7 -0.85 4.78 -0.64
C ARG A 7 -1.42 6.19 -0.60
N GLN A 8 -2.04 6.67 -1.66
CA GLN A 8 -2.63 8.00 -1.70
C GLN A 8 -3.70 8.18 -0.62
N LYS A 9 -4.52 7.17 -0.35
CA LYS A 9 -5.51 7.18 0.74
C LYS A 9 -4.86 7.42 2.11
N THR A 10 -3.64 6.92 2.33
CA THR A 10 -2.90 7.12 3.59
C THR A 10 -2.18 8.47 3.72
N GLY A 11 -2.08 9.24 2.64
CA GLY A 11 -1.29 10.49 2.62
C GLY A 11 0.23 10.31 2.70
N LEU A 12 0.74 9.08 2.60
CA LEU A 12 2.17 8.77 2.79
C LEU A 12 2.98 8.90 1.50
N SER A 13 4.24 9.30 1.63
CA SER A 13 5.25 9.13 0.57
C SER A 13 5.53 7.63 0.31
N GLN A 14 6.11 7.29 -0.84
CA GLN A 14 6.49 5.90 -1.15
C GLN A 14 7.39 5.28 -0.08
N GLY A 15 8.35 6.06 0.46
CA GLY A 15 9.25 5.59 1.52
C GLY A 15 8.55 5.32 2.84
N GLN A 16 7.65 6.22 3.26
CA GLN A 16 6.86 6.03 4.48
C GLN A 16 5.90 4.85 4.36
N PHE A 17 5.23 4.71 3.20
CA PHE A 17 4.34 3.59 2.92
C PHE A 17 5.08 2.25 2.93
N ALA A 18 6.24 2.19 2.27
CA ALA A 18 7.09 1.00 2.27
C ALA A 18 7.53 0.63 3.70
N LYS A 19 7.97 1.60 4.50
CA LYS A 19 8.34 1.38 5.90
C LYS A 19 7.16 0.85 6.72
N ARG A 20 5.97 1.43 6.57
CA ARG A 20 4.76 1.03 7.30
C ARG A 20 4.36 -0.41 7.03
N PHE A 21 4.39 -0.83 5.77
CA PHE A 21 3.97 -2.18 5.36
C PHE A 21 5.14 -3.17 5.24
N HIS A 22 6.32 -2.83 5.78
CA HIS A 22 7.52 -3.67 5.75
C HIS A 22 7.92 -4.12 4.32
N LEU A 23 7.75 -3.23 3.34
CA LEU A 23 8.11 -3.44 1.95
C LEU A 23 9.44 -2.75 1.62
N ASN A 24 10.09 -3.20 0.56
CA ASN A 24 11.16 -2.43 -0.07
C ASN A 24 10.54 -1.26 -0.87
N VAL A 25 11.12 -0.05 -0.76
CA VAL A 25 10.66 1.14 -1.52
C VAL A 25 10.64 0.87 -3.02
N ARG A 26 11.62 0.12 -3.55
CA ARG A 26 11.66 -0.28 -4.95
C ARG A 26 10.50 -1.17 -5.35
N THR A 27 10.03 -2.05 -4.45
CA THR A 27 8.85 -2.88 -4.70
C THR A 27 7.61 -2.01 -4.91
N VAL A 28 7.39 -1.03 -4.01
CA VAL A 28 6.29 -0.06 -4.12
C VAL A 28 6.39 0.71 -5.44
N GLN A 29 7.57 1.21 -5.80
CA GLN A 29 7.79 1.89 -7.08
C GLN A 29 7.44 1.02 -8.29
N THR A 30 7.92 -0.23 -8.33
CA THR A 30 7.64 -1.13 -9.46
C THR A 30 6.16 -1.47 -9.59
N TRP A 31 5.45 -1.60 -8.47
CA TRP A 31 4.01 -1.83 -8.43
C TRP A 31 3.23 -0.60 -8.90
N GLU A 32 3.58 0.60 -8.43
CA GLU A 32 2.92 1.85 -8.85
C GLU A 32 3.19 2.20 -10.32
N GLN A 33 4.37 1.88 -10.84
CA GLN A 33 4.72 2.07 -12.25
C GLN A 33 4.14 0.98 -13.17
N GLY A 34 3.57 -0.09 -12.62
CA GLY A 34 3.04 -1.22 -13.40
C GLY A 34 4.11 -2.09 -14.06
N THR A 35 5.39 -1.89 -13.74
CA THR A 35 6.50 -2.73 -14.28
C THR A 35 6.47 -4.16 -13.73
N ARG A 36 5.82 -4.35 -12.58
CA ARG A 36 5.48 -5.68 -12.04
C ARG A 36 4.04 -5.67 -11.55
N LYS A 37 3.28 -6.73 -11.86
CA LYS A 37 1.95 -6.94 -11.29
C LYS A 37 2.10 -7.16 -9.78
N THR A 38 1.42 -6.35 -8.98
CA THR A 38 1.26 -6.62 -7.55
C THR A 38 0.45 -7.90 -7.36
N PRO A 39 0.88 -8.84 -6.51
CA PRO A 39 0.05 -10.00 -6.19
C PRO A 39 -1.28 -9.56 -5.55
N ASP A 40 -2.38 -10.15 -5.99
CA ASP A 40 -3.73 -9.71 -5.60
C ASP A 40 -3.95 -9.83 -4.07
N TYR A 41 -3.32 -10.82 -3.42
CA TYR A 41 -3.37 -10.99 -1.96
C TYR A 41 -2.70 -9.84 -1.20
N VAL A 42 -1.67 -9.19 -1.77
CA VAL A 42 -0.99 -8.06 -1.12
C VAL A 42 -1.90 -6.84 -1.12
N ILE A 43 -2.60 -6.58 -2.23
CA ILE A 43 -3.59 -5.50 -2.33
C ILE A 43 -4.67 -5.71 -1.27
N TRP A 44 -5.18 -6.94 -1.16
CA TRP A 44 -6.21 -7.29 -0.17
C TRP A 44 -5.72 -7.09 1.27
N LEU A 45 -4.54 -7.58 1.63
CA LEU A 45 -3.99 -7.44 2.99
C LEU A 45 -3.79 -5.97 3.38
N ILE A 46 -3.17 -5.17 2.51
CA ILE A 46 -2.92 -3.75 2.79
C ILE A 46 -4.24 -2.99 2.93
N ALA A 47 -5.20 -3.23 2.03
CA ALA A 47 -6.51 -2.61 2.10
C ALA A 47 -7.22 -2.94 3.43
N ARG A 48 -7.17 -4.22 3.84
CA ARG A 48 -7.79 -4.68 5.08
C ARG A 48 -7.16 -4.05 6.31
N VAL A 49 -5.85 -3.86 6.32
CA VAL A 49 -5.15 -3.17 7.43
C VAL A 49 -5.63 -1.72 7.53
N ILE A 50 -5.67 -0.98 6.42
CA ILE A 50 -6.11 0.42 6.40
C ILE A 50 -7.56 0.56 6.88
N GLU A 51 -8.46 -0.32 6.41
CA GLU A 51 -9.86 -0.35 6.84
C GLU A 51 -9.99 -0.59 8.36
N LEU A 52 -9.26 -1.57 8.90
CA LEU A 52 -9.30 -1.88 10.34
C LEU A 52 -8.78 -0.72 11.19
N GLU A 53 -7.74 -0.02 10.74
CA GLU A 53 -7.22 1.17 11.42
C GLU A 53 -8.22 2.33 11.36
N GLU A 54 -8.92 2.52 10.24
CA GLU A 54 -10.00 3.52 10.13
C GLU A 54 -11.14 3.20 11.09
N MET A 55 -11.53 1.93 11.22
CA MET A 55 -12.57 1.50 12.16
C MET A 55 -12.17 1.69 13.62
N LEU A 56 -10.89 1.53 13.96
CA LEU A 56 -10.41 1.69 15.34
C LEU A 56 -10.27 3.15 15.75
N ASN A 57 -10.07 4.05 14.78
CA ASN A 57 -9.89 5.49 15.00
C ASN A 57 -11.19 6.30 14.77
N ALA A 58 -12.31 5.62 14.50
CA ALA A 58 -13.65 6.20 14.37
C ALA A 58 -14.38 6.22 15.71
#